data_AF-A0A1S3QT40-F1
#
_entry.id   AF-A0A1S3QT40-F1
#
_cell.length_a   1.000
_cell.length_b   1.000
_cell.length_c   1.000
_cell.angle_alpha   90.00
_cell.angle_beta   90.00
_cell.angle_gamma   90.00
#
_symmetry.space_group_name_H-M   'P 1'
#
loop_
_entity.id
_entity.type
_entity.pdbx_description
1 polymer ?
#
loop_
_entity_poly.entity_id
_entity_poly.type
_entity_poly.pdbx_seq_one_letter_code
_entity_poly.pdbx_strand_id
1 'polypeptide(L)'
;MFKYQPLDLIRKYFGEAIGLYFAWMGVYTRMLVPPSLLGLIVFLYGVLTVNTNVPSQEMCDDSLNFTMCPLCDAVCDYWKLSSVCSLTRASYLFDNGATTLFAIFMSLW
;
A
#
# COMPACT_ATOMS: atom_id res chain seq x y z
N MET A 1 7.22 -26.17 -7.06
CA MET A 1 7.48 -27.24 -6.08
C MET A 1 7.68 -26.58 -4.72
N PHE A 2 6.63 -26.49 -3.89
CA PHE A 2 6.72 -25.92 -2.55
C PHE A 2 7.20 -27.00 -1.59
N LYS A 3 8.31 -26.75 -0.88
CA LYS A 3 8.88 -27.69 0.09
C LYS A 3 8.84 -27.05 1.47
N TYR A 4 8.33 -27.78 2.46
CA TYR A 4 8.37 -27.33 3.84
C TYR A 4 9.82 -27.34 4.37
N GLN A 5 10.09 -26.40 5.28
CA GLN A 5 11.40 -26.27 5.89
C GLN A 5 11.65 -27.43 6.88
N PRO A 6 12.76 -28.19 6.74
CA PRO A 6 13.05 -29.32 7.61
C PRO A 6 13.65 -28.85 8.95
N LEU A 7 12.79 -28.37 9.84
CA LEU A 7 13.19 -27.79 11.13
C LEU A 7 13.93 -28.79 12.02
N ASP A 8 13.54 -30.07 11.99
CA ASP A 8 14.20 -31.11 12.79
C ASP A 8 15.66 -31.35 12.40
N LEU A 9 15.98 -31.24 11.10
CA LEU A 9 17.34 -31.42 10.61
C LEU A 9 18.21 -30.21 10.96
N ILE A 10 17.65 -29.00 10.82
CA ILE A 10 18.32 -27.74 11.19
C ILE A 10 18.62 -27.74 12.69
N ARG A 11 17.63 -28.13 13.52
CA ARG A 11 17.78 -28.26 14.96
C ARG A 11 18.87 -29.24 15.36
N LYS A 12 18.93 -30.42 14.71
CA LYS A 12 19.94 -31.45 15.00
C LYS A 12 21.36 -31.02 14.61
N TYR A 13 21.52 -30.23 13.55
CA TYR A 13 22.84 -29.83 13.06
C TYR A 13 23.35 -28.52 13.69
N PHE A 14 22.48 -27.54 13.87
CA PHE A 14 22.82 -26.18 14.32
C PHE A 14 22.40 -25.88 15.78
N GLY A 15 21.63 -26.77 16.41
CA GLY A 15 21.12 -26.59 17.76
C GLY A 15 19.76 -25.89 17.84
N GLU A 16 19.20 -25.86 19.05
CA GLU A 16 17.85 -25.36 19.35
C GLU A 16 17.67 -23.87 19.04
N ALA A 17 18.68 -23.03 19.32
CA ALA A 17 18.57 -21.58 19.10
C ALA A 17 18.35 -21.22 17.62
N ILE A 18 19.13 -21.84 16.73
CA ILE A 18 19.03 -21.64 15.28
C ILE A 18 17.76 -22.33 14.74
N GLY A 19 17.42 -23.51 15.27
CA GLY A 19 16.17 -24.20 14.94
C GLY A 19 14.93 -23.34 15.23
N LEU A 20 14.89 -22.70 16.39
CA LEU A 20 13.77 -21.85 16.82
C LEU A 20 13.69 -20.55 16.01
N TYR A 21 14.81 -19.93 15.67
CA TYR A 21 14.85 -18.77 14.76
C TYR A 21 14.17 -19.10 13.42
N PHE A 22 14.55 -20.21 12.80
CA PHE A 22 13.98 -20.63 11.53
C PHE A 22 12.52 -21.08 11.64
N ALA A 23 12.14 -21.71 12.76
CA ALA A 23 10.75 -22.05 13.04
C ALA A 23 9.88 -20.77 13.13
N TRP A 24 10.35 -19.76 13.86
CA TRP A 24 9.66 -18.48 14.01
C TRP A 24 9.54 -17.74 12.68
N MET A 25 10.62 -17.65 11.90
CA MET A 25 10.56 -17.05 10.56
C MET A 25 9.54 -17.77 9.67
N GLY A 26 9.51 -19.10 9.70
CA GLY A 26 8.54 -19.88 8.95
C GLY A 26 7.09 -19.63 9.36
N VAL A 27 6.83 -19.45 10.67
CA VAL A 27 5.50 -19.07 11.18
C VAL A 27 5.14 -17.66 10.72
N TYR A 28 6.06 -16.70 10.85
CA TYR A 28 5.83 -15.30 10.47
C TYR A 28 5.52 -15.16 8.96
N THR A 29 6.28 -15.82 8.09
CA THR A 29 6.01 -15.83 6.64
C THR A 29 4.65 -16.45 6.30
N ARG A 30 4.21 -17.49 7.03
CA ARG A 30 2.88 -18.07 6.83
C ARG A 30 1.77 -17.13 7.32
N MET A 31 1.98 -16.45 8.44
CA MET A 31 1.03 -15.46 8.97
C MET A 31 0.91 -14.23 8.08
N LEU A 32 1.94 -13.88 7.31
CA LEU A 32 1.92 -12.78 6.32
C LEU A 32 1.04 -13.06 5.08
N VAL A 33 0.67 -14.31 4.82
CA VAL A 33 -0.17 -14.68 3.66
C VAL A 33 -1.54 -13.98 3.68
N PRO A 34 -2.35 -14.06 4.76
CA PRO A 34 -3.61 -13.34 4.83
C PRO A 34 -3.50 -11.80 4.66
N PRO A 35 -2.59 -11.09 5.35
CA PRO A 35 -2.34 -9.66 5.13
C PRO A 35 -2.00 -9.30 3.68
N SER A 36 -1.10 -10.06 3.05
CA SER A 36 -0.70 -9.80 1.67
C SER A 36 -1.85 -10.01 0.68
N LEU A 37 -2.68 -11.02 0.90
CA LEU A 37 -3.87 -11.26 0.08
C LEU A 37 -4.89 -10.12 0.22
N LEU A 38 -5.20 -9.72 1.46
CA LEU A 38 -6.13 -8.61 1.72
C LEU A 38 -5.59 -7.28 1.18
N GLY A 39 -4.30 -7.00 1.37
CA GLY A 39 -3.65 -5.80 0.85
C GLY A 39 -3.74 -5.73 -0.69
N LEU A 40 -3.55 -6.86 -1.38
CA LEU A 40 -3.69 -6.93 -2.83
C LEU A 40 -5.14 -6.67 -3.28
N ILE A 41 -6.14 -7.22 -2.58
CA ILE A 41 -7.56 -6.97 -2.87
C ILE A 41 -7.90 -5.49 -2.72
N VAL A 42 -7.44 -4.85 -1.63
CA VAL A 42 -7.67 -3.42 -1.36
C VAL A 42 -6.97 -2.54 -2.40
N PHE A 43 -5.75 -2.89 -2.81
CA PHE A 43 -5.04 -2.20 -3.87
C PHE A 43 -5.79 -2.29 -5.22
N LEU A 44 -6.24 -3.50 -5.60
CA LEU A 44 -7.04 -3.68 -6.81
C LEU A 44 -8.35 -2.89 -6.77
N TYR A 45 -9.01 -2.85 -5.62
CA TYR A 45 -10.21 -2.02 -5.42
C TYR A 45 -9.90 -0.53 -5.67
N GLY A 46 -8.79 -0.03 -5.16
CA GLY A 46 -8.32 1.34 -5.42
C GLY A 46 -8.08 1.60 -6.91
N VAL A 47 -7.43 0.68 -7.63
CA VAL A 47 -7.18 0.81 -9.08
C VAL A 47 -8.48 0.86 -9.88
N LEU A 48 -9.46 0.01 -9.54
CA LEU A 48 -10.74 -0.02 -10.25
C LEU A 48 -11.57 1.25 -10.01
N THR A 49 -11.48 1.82 -8.82
CA THR A 49 -12.32 2.96 -8.41
C THR A 49 -11.67 4.31 -8.74
N VAL A 50 -10.35 4.39 -8.95
CA VAL A 50 -9.61 5.66 -9.11
C VAL A 50 -10.17 6.61 -10.19
N ASN A 51 -10.71 6.06 -11.27
CA ASN A 51 -11.26 6.84 -12.38
C ASN A 51 -12.72 7.25 -12.19
N THR A 52 -13.44 6.69 -11.21
CA THR A 52 -14.88 6.93 -10.98
C THR A 52 -15.16 7.83 -9.78
N ASN A 53 -14.14 8.23 -9.02
CA ASN A 53 -14.37 9.13 -7.90
C ASN A 53 -14.49 10.58 -8.36
N VAL A 54 -15.49 11.26 -7.80
CA VAL A 54 -15.71 12.71 -7.99
C VAL A 54 -14.44 13.53 -7.75
N PRO A 55 -13.72 13.43 -6.60
CA PRO A 55 -12.55 14.27 -6.37
C PRO A 55 -11.39 14.04 -7.34
N SER A 56 -11.13 12.80 -7.80
CA SER A 56 -10.08 12.56 -8.80
C SER A 56 -10.50 13.00 -10.20
N GLN A 57 -11.79 13.02 -10.53
CA GLN A 57 -12.30 13.58 -11.78
C GLN A 57 -12.18 15.11 -11.79
N GLU A 58 -12.65 15.78 -10.73
CA GLU A 58 -12.59 17.25 -10.61
C GLU A 58 -11.14 17.78 -10.64
N MET A 59 -10.20 17.07 -10.01
CA MET A 59 -8.79 17.45 -10.02
C MET A 59 -8.07 17.15 -11.33
N CYS A 60 -8.62 16.29 -12.17
CA CYS A 60 -8.04 15.92 -13.47
C CYS A 60 -8.77 16.57 -14.66
N ASP A 61 -9.78 17.39 -14.41
CA ASP A 61 -10.54 18.08 -15.45
C ASP A 61 -9.83 19.37 -15.86
N ASP A 62 -9.27 19.38 -17.07
CA ASP A 62 -8.59 20.54 -17.65
C ASP A 62 -9.56 21.67 -18.05
N SER A 63 -10.87 21.40 -18.11
CA SER A 63 -11.88 22.42 -18.40
C SER A 63 -12.05 23.41 -17.24
N LEU A 64 -11.77 22.94 -16.02
CA LEU A 64 -11.77 23.72 -14.79
C LEU A 64 -10.41 24.44 -14.65
N ASN A 65 -10.37 25.71 -15.05
CA ASN A 65 -9.17 26.56 -14.95
C ASN A 65 -8.89 27.03 -13.51
N PHE A 66 -8.75 26.10 -12.56
CA PHE A 66 -8.36 26.39 -11.18
C PHE A 66 -6.86 26.63 -11.07
N THR A 67 -6.50 27.90 -10.88
CA THR A 67 -5.11 28.32 -10.62
C THR A 67 -4.86 28.35 -9.11
N MET A 68 -3.88 27.58 -8.68
CA MET A 68 -3.44 27.53 -7.28
C MET A 68 -2.41 28.64 -7.00
N CYS A 69 -2.36 29.08 -5.74
CA CYS A 69 -1.35 30.02 -5.28
C CYS A 69 0.06 29.40 -5.34
N PRO A 70 1.10 30.23 -5.54
CA PRO A 70 2.49 29.77 -5.46
C PRO A 70 2.79 29.26 -4.05
N LEU A 71 3.64 28.22 -3.97
CA LEU A 71 4.04 27.62 -2.69
C LEU A 71 5.10 28.45 -1.95
N CYS A 72 5.61 29.52 -2.55
CA CYS A 72 6.79 30.26 -2.07
C CYS A 72 6.58 31.77 -2.20
N ASP A 73 7.17 32.55 -1.30
CA ASP A 73 6.98 34.00 -1.22
C ASP A 73 7.74 34.82 -2.27
N ALA A 74 8.83 34.31 -2.87
CA ALA A 74 9.76 35.12 -3.67
C ALA A 74 9.70 34.85 -5.19
N VAL A 75 9.97 33.61 -5.64
CA VAL A 75 10.07 33.27 -7.08
C VAL A 75 9.44 31.90 -7.32
N CYS A 76 8.12 31.83 -7.30
CA CYS A 76 7.37 30.63 -7.67
C CYS A 76 6.18 31.05 -8.55
N ASP A 77 6.01 30.36 -9.68
CA ASP A 77 4.89 30.62 -10.59
C ASP A 77 3.59 30.04 -10.03
N TYR A 78 2.48 30.63 -10.46
CA TYR A 78 1.16 30.04 -10.27
C TYR A 78 1.07 28.74 -11.07
N TRP A 79 0.44 27.72 -10.49
CA TRP A 79 0.32 26.41 -11.09
C TRP A 79 -1.15 26.00 -11.21
N LYS A 80 -1.47 25.18 -12.21
CA LYS A 80 -2.83 24.68 -12.42
C LYS A 80 -3.09 23.44 -11.59
N LEU A 81 -4.28 23.33 -11.03
CA LEU A 81 -4.69 22.16 -10.24
C LEU A 81 -4.63 20.85 -11.05
N SER A 82 -4.88 20.89 -12.36
CA SER A 82 -4.81 19.70 -13.20
C SER A 82 -3.40 19.12 -13.38
N SER A 83 -2.35 19.89 -13.13
CA SER A 83 -0.96 19.43 -13.28
C SER A 83 -0.58 18.34 -12.27
N VAL A 84 -1.25 18.27 -11.12
CA VAL A 84 -1.02 17.26 -10.07
C VAL A 84 -2.01 16.09 -10.12
N CYS A 85 -2.79 15.96 -11.18
CA CYS A 85 -3.75 14.86 -11.38
C CYS A 85 -3.13 13.46 -11.13
N SER A 86 -1.90 13.22 -11.60
CA SER A 86 -1.21 11.94 -11.40
C SER A 86 -0.90 11.67 -9.92
N LEU A 87 -0.48 12.69 -9.18
CA LEU A 87 -0.23 12.62 -7.75
C LEU A 87 -1.54 12.37 -6.98
N THR A 88 -2.62 13.08 -7.31
CA THR A 88 -3.94 12.90 -6.67
C THR A 88 -4.47 11.48 -6.89
N ARG A 89 -4.31 10.92 -8.09
CA ARG A 89 -4.68 9.52 -8.38
C ARG A 89 -3.83 8.53 -7.58
N ALA A 90 -2.52 8.78 -7.47
CA ALA A 90 -1.64 7.96 -6.65
C ALA A 90 -2.02 8.03 -5.17
N SER A 91 -2.31 9.22 -4.64
CA SER A 91 -2.77 9.40 -3.27
C SER A 91 -4.09 8.67 -3.01
N TYR A 92 -5.08 8.79 -3.90
CA TYR A 92 -6.35 8.07 -3.74
C TYR A 92 -6.16 6.54 -3.74
N LEU A 93 -5.19 6.03 -4.49
CA LEU A 93 -4.91 4.59 -4.52
C LEU A 93 -4.50 4.05 -3.13
N PHE A 94 -3.76 4.84 -2.36
CA PHE A 94 -3.32 4.51 -1.00
C PHE A 94 -4.30 4.96 0.09
N ASP A 95 -5.04 6.05 -0.13
CA ASP A 95 -5.99 6.63 0.81
C ASP A 95 -7.43 6.48 0.31
N ASN A 96 -7.85 5.23 0.12
CA ASN A 96 -9.24 4.89 -0.17
C ASN A 96 -9.99 4.41 1.09
N GLY A 97 -11.32 4.29 1.02
CA GLY A 97 -12.12 3.85 2.18
C GLY A 97 -11.82 2.41 2.63
N ALA A 98 -11.38 1.53 1.73
CA ALA A 98 -11.04 0.14 2.07
C ALA A 98 -9.69 0.03 2.78
N THR A 99 -8.74 0.95 2.55
CA THR A 99 -7.47 1.01 3.29
C THR A 99 -7.65 1.31 4.78
N THR A 100 -8.72 2.00 5.19
CA THR A 100 -9.04 2.17 6.62
C THR A 100 -9.38 0.82 7.28
N LEU A 101 -10.16 -0.03 6.61
CA LEU A 101 -10.47 -1.38 7.09
C LEU A 101 -9.21 -2.26 7.14
N PHE A 102 -8.34 -2.13 6.13
CA PHE A 102 -7.05 -2.81 6.12
C PHE A 102 -6.14 -2.37 7.27
N ALA A 103 -6.12 -1.09 7.63
CA ALA A 103 -5.33 -0.59 8.75
C ALA A 103 -5.80 -1.17 10.10
N ILE A 104 -7.11 -1.31 10.30
CA ILE A 104 -7.67 -1.97 11.48
C ILE A 104 -7.25 -3.44 11.51
N PHE A 105 -7.33 -4.14 10.38
CA PHE A 105 -6.89 -5.52 10.26
C PHE A 105 -5.40 -5.68 10.59
N MET A 106 -4.53 -4.84 10.03
CA MET A 106 -3.08 -4.85 10.29
C MET A 106 -2.73 -4.54 11.74
N SER A 107 -3.59 -3.80 12.47
CA SER A 107 -3.38 -3.52 13.89
C SER A 107 -3.76 -4.69 14.80
N LEU A 108 -4.64 -5.56 14.33
CA LEU A 108 -5.08 -6.77 15.05
C LEU A 108 -4.23 -8.01 14.70
N TRP A 109 -3.55 -7.97 13.56
CA TRP A 109 -2.63 -9.02 13.07
C TRP A 109 -1.27 -8.94 13.76
#